data_AF-A0A803MIX5-F1
#
_entry.id   AF-A0A803MIX5-F1
#
_cell.length_a   1.000
_cell.length_b   1.000
_cell.length_c   1.000
_cell.angle_alpha   90.00
_cell.angle_beta   90.00
_cell.angle_gamma   90.00
#
_symmetry.space_group_name_H-M   'P 1'
#
loop_
_entity.id
_entity.type
_entity.pdbx_description
1 polymer ?
#
loop_
_entity_poly.entity_id
_entity_poly.type
_entity_poly.pdbx_seq_one_letter_code
_entity_poly.pdbx_strand_id
1 'polypeptide(L)'
;REKEGIEYIYRDGKVYHSHDGLAPHSHEPIYSPGYFSRRAPPLITRDFHERAFTVGIGGPVGTGKTALMLALCKCLRDKYSLAAVTNDIFTKEDGEFLIKHGALPEERIRAVETGGCPHAAIREDISINLGPLEELSNLYKADILLCESGGGNNVLSST
;
A
#
# COMPACT_ATOMS: atom_id res chain seq x y z
N ARG A 1 1.54 -32.63 -9.21
CA ARG A 1 0.07 -32.77 -9.28
C ARG A 1 -0.50 -31.49 -8.70
N GLU A 2 -0.81 -30.52 -9.56
CA GLU A 2 -1.51 -29.29 -9.20
C GLU A 2 -2.89 -29.66 -8.63
N LYS A 3 -3.26 -29.08 -7.49
CA LYS A 3 -4.63 -29.13 -6.99
C LYS A 3 -5.34 -27.91 -7.55
N GLU A 4 -6.11 -28.12 -8.61
CA GLU A 4 -7.09 -27.15 -9.09
C GLU A 4 -8.10 -26.87 -7.96
N GLY A 5 -8.24 -25.60 -7.58
CA GLY A 5 -9.23 -25.18 -6.59
C GLY A 5 -10.65 -25.43 -7.06
N ILE A 6 -11.55 -25.80 -6.15
CA ILE A 6 -12.94 -26.13 -6.48
C ILE A 6 -13.75 -24.82 -6.50
N GLU A 7 -14.36 -24.50 -7.63
CA GLU A 7 -15.27 -23.37 -7.80
C GLU A 7 -16.72 -23.76 -7.50
N TYR A 8 -17.45 -22.90 -6.80
CA TYR A 8 -18.87 -23.08 -6.48
C TYR A 8 -19.67 -21.89 -7.03
N ILE A 9 -20.64 -22.16 -7.91
CA ILE A 9 -21.56 -21.16 -8.46
C ILE A 9 -22.89 -21.28 -7.72
N TYR A 10 -23.27 -20.25 -6.96
CA TYR A 10 -24.55 -20.20 -6.25
C TYR A 10 -25.63 -19.47 -7.05
N ARG A 11 -26.89 -19.59 -6.61
CA ARG A 11 -28.08 -19.04 -7.29
C ARG A 11 -28.09 -17.51 -7.44
N ASP A 12 -27.19 -16.81 -6.75
CA ASP A 12 -27.00 -15.36 -6.85
C ASP A 12 -26.07 -14.93 -7.99
N GLY A 13 -25.54 -15.89 -8.77
CA GLY A 13 -24.67 -15.65 -9.91
C GLY A 13 -23.22 -15.33 -9.53
N LYS A 14 -22.86 -15.41 -8.24
CA LYS A 14 -21.50 -15.16 -7.78
C LYS A 14 -20.68 -16.44 -7.79
N VAL A 15 -19.41 -16.31 -8.19
CA VAL A 15 -18.43 -17.39 -8.19
C VAL A 15 -17.67 -17.35 -6.87
N TYR A 16 -17.79 -18.42 -6.09
CA TYR A 16 -17.10 -18.60 -4.83
C TYR A 16 -15.94 -19.56 -5.02
N HIS A 17 -14.78 -19.22 -4.47
CA HIS A 17 -13.61 -20.07 -4.50
C HIS A 17 -12.92 -20.12 -3.13
N SER A 18 -12.13 -21.17 -2.90
CA SER A 18 -11.33 -21.35 -1.68
C SER A 18 -9.92 -21.81 -2.08
N HIS A 19 -8.91 -21.05 -1.69
CA HIS A 19 -7.50 -21.37 -1.97
C HIS A 19 -6.82 -22.12 -0.81
N ASP A 20 -7.41 -22.07 0.39
CA ASP A 20 -6.76 -22.52 1.64
C ASP A 20 -7.58 -23.56 2.43
N GLY A 21 -8.70 -24.06 1.88
CA GLY A 21 -9.59 -25.02 2.57
C GLY A 21 -10.47 -24.41 3.67
N LEU A 22 -10.47 -23.09 3.81
CA LEU A 22 -11.37 -22.31 4.66
C LEU A 22 -12.69 -21.97 3.95
N ALA A 23 -13.62 -21.33 4.68
CA ALA A 23 -14.96 -20.99 4.20
C ALA A 23 -14.96 -20.32 2.82
N PRO A 24 -15.85 -20.73 1.89
CA PRO A 24 -15.90 -20.16 0.53
C PRO A 24 -16.17 -18.66 0.58
N HIS A 25 -15.41 -17.89 -0.19
CA HIS A 25 -15.60 -16.45 -0.31
C HIS A 25 -15.67 -16.04 -1.78
N SER A 26 -16.28 -14.87 -2.04
CA SER A 26 -16.51 -14.33 -3.38
C SER A 26 -15.87 -12.96 -3.48
N HIS A 27 -15.00 -12.78 -4.48
CA HIS A 27 -14.60 -11.48 -4.99
C HIS A 27 -14.85 -11.44 -6.48
N GLU A 28 -15.09 -10.25 -7.00
CA GLU A 28 -14.97 -10.03 -8.43
C GLU A 28 -13.51 -10.36 -8.82
N PRO A 29 -13.26 -11.29 -9.77
CA PRO A 29 -11.90 -11.62 -10.12
C PRO A 29 -11.24 -10.38 -10.71
N ILE A 30 -10.20 -9.87 -10.05
CA ILE A 30 -9.43 -8.72 -10.53
C ILE A 30 -8.52 -9.24 -11.65
N TYR A 31 -9.06 -9.34 -12.87
CA TYR A 31 -8.34 -9.85 -14.05
C TYR A 31 -7.25 -8.90 -14.57
N SER A 32 -7.13 -7.70 -14.01
CA SER A 32 -6.23 -6.66 -14.50
C SER A 32 -5.83 -5.70 -13.37
N PRO A 33 -4.60 -5.14 -13.38
CA PRO A 33 -4.18 -4.06 -12.48
C PRO A 33 -4.97 -2.74 -12.69
N GLY A 34 -5.93 -2.73 -13.61
CA GLY A 34 -6.77 -1.58 -13.94
C GLY A 34 -6.17 -0.77 -15.10
N TYR A 35 -7.03 -0.17 -15.91
CA TYR A 35 -6.62 0.71 -17.01
C TYR A 35 -6.54 2.15 -16.51
N PHE A 36 -5.40 2.81 -16.73
CA PHE A 36 -5.22 4.23 -16.35
C PHE A 36 -6.33 5.12 -16.92
N SER A 37 -6.73 4.87 -18.17
CA SER A 37 -7.79 5.60 -18.87
C SER A 37 -9.19 5.44 -18.28
N ARG A 38 -9.41 4.48 -17.38
CA ARG A 38 -10.71 4.21 -16.75
C ARG A 38 -10.74 4.58 -15.27
N ARG A 39 -9.69 5.22 -14.74
CA ARG A 39 -9.66 5.68 -13.35
C ARG A 39 -10.59 6.87 -13.18
N ALA A 40 -11.14 7.01 -11.97
CA ALA A 40 -11.90 8.20 -11.59
C ALA A 40 -11.05 9.46 -11.87
N PRO A 41 -11.67 10.54 -12.40
CA PRO A 41 -10.95 11.78 -12.63
C PRO A 41 -10.40 12.34 -11.31
N PRO A 42 -9.29 13.09 -11.35
CA PRO A 42 -8.74 13.71 -10.15
C PRO A 42 -9.78 14.63 -9.49
N LEU A 43 -9.88 14.55 -8.17
CA LEU A 43 -10.74 15.44 -7.38
C LEU A 43 -10.17 16.86 -7.45
N ILE A 44 -10.83 17.74 -8.20
CA ILE A 44 -10.36 19.11 -8.48
C ILE A 44 -10.40 20.00 -7.23
N THR A 45 -11.24 19.67 -6.25
CA THR A 45 -11.46 20.45 -5.02
C THR A 45 -10.62 19.96 -3.84
N ARG A 46 -9.59 19.12 -4.07
CA ARG A 46 -8.81 18.52 -2.99
C ARG A 46 -7.84 19.57 -2.40
N ASP A 47 -7.94 19.79 -1.09
CA ASP A 47 -6.99 20.63 -0.37
C ASP A 47 -5.78 19.80 0.07
N PHE A 48 -4.63 20.06 -0.54
CA PHE A 48 -3.38 19.38 -0.21
C PHE A 48 -2.73 19.88 1.09
N HIS A 49 -3.23 20.98 1.66
CA HIS A 49 -2.83 21.44 3.00
C HIS A 49 -3.54 20.68 4.12
N GLU A 50 -4.80 20.25 3.90
CA GLU A 50 -5.50 19.34 4.82
C GLU A 50 -5.01 17.91 4.70
N ARG A 51 -4.68 17.45 3.47
CA ARG A 51 -4.22 16.08 3.23
C ARG A 51 -3.17 16.02 2.14
N ALA A 52 -1.94 15.68 2.54
CA ALA A 52 -0.80 15.50 1.66
C ALA A 52 -1.12 14.58 0.47
N PHE A 53 -0.50 14.85 -0.67
CA PHE A 53 -0.64 13.99 -1.85
C PHE A 53 0.01 12.63 -1.57
N THR A 54 -0.81 11.59 -1.40
CA THR A 54 -0.34 10.25 -1.04
C THR A 54 -0.14 9.38 -2.28
N VAL A 55 1.05 8.81 -2.42
CA VAL A 55 1.42 7.89 -3.49
C VAL A 55 1.64 6.49 -2.92
N GLY A 56 0.76 5.56 -3.27
CA GLY A 56 0.90 4.14 -2.95
C GLY A 56 1.83 3.43 -3.94
N ILE A 57 2.85 2.74 -3.44
CA ILE A 57 3.80 1.93 -4.22
C ILE A 57 3.50 0.45 -3.92
N GLY A 58 2.78 -0.19 -4.86
CA GLY A 58 2.39 -1.59 -4.78
C GLY A 58 3.13 -2.47 -5.79
N GLY A 59 3.22 -3.77 -5.49
CA GLY A 59 3.85 -4.76 -6.37
C GLY A 59 4.32 -6.03 -5.65
N PRO A 60 4.60 -7.13 -6.39
CA PRO A 60 5.07 -8.39 -5.82
C PRO A 60 6.35 -8.23 -4.99
N VAL A 61 6.60 -9.20 -4.10
CA VAL A 61 7.85 -9.29 -3.34
C VAL A 61 9.05 -9.36 -4.30
N GLY A 62 10.13 -8.65 -3.98
CA GLY A 62 11.37 -8.67 -4.78
C GLY A 62 11.36 -7.81 -6.05
N THR A 63 10.29 -7.07 -6.35
CA THR A 63 10.20 -6.20 -7.55
C THR A 63 10.89 -4.84 -7.40
N GLY A 64 11.49 -4.57 -6.25
CA GLY A 64 12.27 -3.33 -6.02
C GLY A 64 11.47 -2.12 -5.55
N LYS A 65 10.33 -2.32 -4.88
CA LYS A 65 9.50 -1.24 -4.31
C LYS A 65 10.29 -0.31 -3.38
N THR A 66 11.04 -0.88 -2.45
CA THR A 66 11.91 -0.14 -1.51
C THR A 66 13.02 0.63 -2.25
N ALA A 67 13.58 0.04 -3.32
CA ALA A 67 14.56 0.71 -4.16
C ALA A 67 13.95 1.90 -4.94
N LEU A 68 12.71 1.75 -5.42
CA LEU A 68 11.95 2.85 -6.04
C LEU A 68 11.66 3.96 -5.03
N MET A 69 11.22 3.62 -3.81
CA MET A 69 11.04 4.60 -2.73
C MET A 69 12.31 5.40 -2.47
N LEU A 70 13.45 4.73 -2.32
CA LEU A 70 14.74 5.38 -2.10
C LEU A 70 15.07 6.39 -3.22
N ALA A 71 14.87 5.99 -4.47
CA ALA A 71 15.12 6.84 -5.64
C ALA A 71 14.19 8.06 -5.66
N LEU A 72 12.89 7.87 -5.39
CA LEU A 72 11.90 8.94 -5.33
C LEU A 72 12.21 9.93 -4.21
N CYS A 73 12.51 9.43 -3.00
CA CYS A 73 12.90 10.27 -1.88
C CYS A 73 14.11 11.16 -2.23
N LYS A 74 15.17 10.56 -2.79
CA LYS A 74 16.38 11.32 -3.17
C LYS A 74 16.12 12.36 -4.27
N CYS A 75 15.21 12.07 -5.19
CA CYS A 75 14.89 12.98 -6.29
C CYS A 75 14.00 14.17 -5.85
N LEU A 76 13.13 13.95 -4.86
CA LEU A 76 12.05 14.89 -4.52
C LEU A 76 12.26 15.65 -3.20
N ARG A 77 13.02 15.10 -2.25
CA ARG A 77 13.15 15.66 -0.88
C ARG A 77 13.70 17.09 -0.81
N ASP A 78 14.44 17.54 -1.83
CA ASP A 78 15.02 18.89 -1.86
C ASP A 78 14.04 19.93 -2.42
N LYS A 79 12.91 19.48 -3.00
CA LYS A 79 11.90 20.33 -3.66
C LYS A 79 10.56 20.34 -2.93
N TYR A 80 10.26 19.28 -2.19
CA TYR A 80 8.98 19.06 -1.54
C TYR A 80 9.20 18.55 -0.12
N SER A 81 8.31 18.89 0.82
CA SER A 81 8.27 18.27 2.13
C SER A 81 7.77 16.83 1.98
N LEU A 82 8.67 15.86 2.11
CA LEU A 82 8.36 14.44 1.98
C LEU A 82 8.28 13.74 3.34
N ALA A 83 7.42 12.73 3.42
CA ALA A 83 7.51 11.68 4.43
C ALA A 83 7.19 10.31 3.82
N ALA A 84 7.66 9.25 4.47
CA ALA A 84 7.60 7.89 3.96
C ALA A 84 7.03 6.92 4.99
N VAL A 85 6.13 6.05 4.55
CA VAL A 85 5.61 4.93 5.34
C VAL A 85 5.93 3.64 4.59
N THR A 86 6.69 2.74 5.23
CA THR A 86 6.92 1.39 4.73
C THR A 86 6.04 0.44 5.52
N ASN A 87 5.28 -0.39 4.82
CA ASN A 87 4.48 -1.43 5.44
C ASN A 87 5.14 -2.76 5.10
N ASP A 88 5.61 -3.50 6.09
CA ASP A 88 6.09 -4.87 5.92
C ASP A 88 5.41 -5.78 6.95
N ILE A 89 5.14 -7.01 6.54
CA ILE A 89 4.27 -7.94 7.27
C ILE A 89 4.98 -8.48 8.53
N PHE A 90 6.31 -8.57 8.48
CA PHE A 90 7.08 -9.27 9.51
C PHE A 90 8.27 -8.49 10.07
N THR A 91 8.70 -7.41 9.42
CA THR A 91 9.92 -6.70 9.81
C THR A 91 9.81 -5.19 9.65
N LYS A 92 10.82 -4.46 10.12
CA LYS A 92 11.02 -3.03 9.87
C LYS A 92 12.15 -2.77 8.87
N GLU A 93 12.64 -3.83 8.21
CA GLU A 93 13.87 -3.79 7.42
C GLU A 93 13.78 -2.76 6.29
N ASP A 94 12.62 -2.60 5.65
CA ASP A 94 12.43 -1.62 4.58
C ASP A 94 12.59 -0.17 5.08
N GLY A 95 12.05 0.14 6.27
CA GLY A 95 12.20 1.46 6.88
C GLY A 95 13.65 1.73 7.31
N GLU A 96 14.28 0.76 7.96
CA GLU A 96 15.69 0.82 8.37
C GLU A 96 16.61 0.96 7.16
N PHE A 97 16.31 0.26 6.07
CA PHE A 97 17.01 0.37 4.80
C PHE A 97 16.95 1.80 4.26
N LEU A 98 15.78 2.43 4.24
CA LEU A 98 15.63 3.80 3.76
C LEU A 98 16.41 4.80 4.62
N ILE A 99 16.39 4.65 5.95
CA ILE A 99 17.16 5.48 6.88
C ILE A 99 18.66 5.33 6.61
N LYS A 100 19.15 4.08 6.58
CA LYS A 100 20.57 3.75 6.37
C LYS A 100 21.12 4.29 5.05
N HIS A 101 20.31 4.31 3.99
CA HIS A 101 20.72 4.81 2.67
C HIS A 101 20.47 6.31 2.48
N GLY A 102 20.06 7.00 3.54
CA GLY A 102 19.79 8.42 3.56
C GLY A 102 18.69 8.79 2.58
N ALA A 103 17.54 8.12 2.61
CA ALA A 103 16.37 8.50 1.84
C ALA A 103 15.81 9.84 2.34
N LEU A 104 15.47 9.88 3.63
CA LEU A 104 14.95 11.03 4.37
C LEU A 104 15.55 11.01 5.80
N PRO A 105 15.46 12.11 6.57
CA PRO A 105 15.66 12.07 8.02
C PRO A 105 14.79 10.99 8.68
N GLU A 106 15.34 10.31 9.69
CA GLU A 106 14.69 9.17 10.36
C GLU A 106 13.29 9.52 10.88
N GLU A 107 13.14 10.72 11.42
CA GLU A 107 11.87 11.20 11.98
C GLU A 107 10.75 11.32 10.93
N ARG A 108 11.09 11.35 9.63
CA ARG A 108 10.14 11.40 8.50
C ARG A 108 9.83 10.02 7.91
N ILE A 109 10.37 8.94 8.48
CA ILE A 109 10.12 7.57 8.06
C ILE A 109 9.34 6.86 9.17
N ARG A 110 8.28 6.12 8.80
CA ARG A 110 7.55 5.23 9.71
C ARG A 110 7.51 3.83 9.12
N ALA A 111 8.01 2.86 9.88
CA ALA A 111 7.92 1.46 9.54
C ALA A 111 6.75 0.83 10.31
N VAL A 112 5.76 0.35 9.58
CA VAL A 112 4.53 -0.25 10.10
C VAL A 112 4.61 -1.76 9.94
N GLU A 113 4.53 -2.47 11.06
CA GLU A 113 4.41 -3.93 11.07
C GLU A 113 2.92 -4.30 11.12
N THR A 114 2.40 -4.93 10.08
CA THR A 114 0.97 -5.29 10.05
C THR A 114 0.64 -6.58 10.78
N GLY A 115 1.65 -7.35 11.19
CA GLY A 115 1.48 -8.68 11.78
C GLY A 115 1.08 -9.73 10.74
N GLY A 116 1.55 -10.97 10.95
CA GLY A 116 1.54 -12.07 9.98
C GLY A 116 0.19 -12.60 9.47
N CYS A 117 -0.92 -11.88 9.63
CA CYS A 117 -2.21 -12.24 9.04
C CYS A 117 -2.55 -11.27 7.88
N PRO A 118 -2.03 -11.50 6.66
CA PRO A 118 -2.13 -10.58 5.52
C PRO A 118 -3.57 -10.27 5.08
N HIS A 119 -4.56 -11.06 5.53
CA HIS A 119 -5.97 -10.80 5.29
C HIS A 119 -6.51 -9.63 6.13
N ALA A 120 -6.15 -9.52 7.41
CA ALA A 120 -6.68 -8.47 8.31
C ALA A 120 -6.08 -7.08 8.02
N ALA A 121 -4.76 -7.06 7.78
CA ALA A 121 -3.94 -5.87 7.53
C ALA A 121 -4.32 -5.04 6.30
N ILE A 122 -5.02 -5.66 5.35
CA ILE A 122 -5.27 -5.08 4.03
C ILE A 122 -6.77 -5.04 3.70
N ARG A 123 -7.61 -5.91 4.29
CA ARG A 123 -9.05 -5.97 3.99
C ARG A 123 -9.97 -5.59 5.13
N GLU A 124 -9.58 -5.83 6.38
CA GLU A 124 -10.48 -5.64 7.53
C GLU A 124 -10.20 -4.35 8.29
N ASP A 125 -8.93 -3.91 8.34
CA ASP A 125 -8.57 -2.66 9.02
C ASP A 125 -7.39 -1.93 8.36
N ILE A 126 -7.70 -0.93 7.51
CA ILE A 126 -6.71 -0.04 6.90
C ILE A 126 -6.20 1.04 7.87
N SER A 127 -6.77 1.16 9.07
CA SER A 127 -6.43 2.23 10.03
C SER A 127 -4.97 2.19 10.47
N ILE A 128 -4.37 0.99 10.51
CA ILE A 128 -2.96 0.76 10.82
C ILE A 128 -2.04 1.54 9.86
N ASN A 129 -2.44 1.74 8.61
CA ASN A 129 -1.67 2.51 7.63
C ASN A 129 -2.04 4.01 7.64
N LEU A 130 -3.30 4.34 7.92
CA LEU A 130 -3.79 5.73 7.87
C LEU A 130 -3.26 6.57 9.03
N GLY A 131 -3.14 6.01 10.23
CA GLY A 131 -2.65 6.74 11.41
C GLY A 131 -1.26 7.35 11.19
N PRO A 132 -0.24 6.56 10.79
CA PRO A 132 1.10 7.08 10.50
C PRO A 132 1.12 8.12 9.37
N LEU A 133 0.28 7.97 8.36
CA LEU A 133 0.18 8.94 7.27
C LEU A 133 -0.38 10.28 7.76
N GLU A 134 -1.45 10.26 8.56
CA GLU A 134 -2.02 11.48 9.15
C GLU A 134 -1.06 12.16 10.14
N GLU A 135 -0.36 11.37 10.96
CA GLU A 135 0.65 11.87 11.89
C GLU A 135 1.76 12.61 11.13
N LEU A 136 2.36 11.98 10.12
CA LEU A 136 3.43 12.56 9.31
C LEU A 136 2.96 13.77 8.51
N SER A 137 1.76 13.72 7.94
CA SER A 137 1.14 14.85 7.23
C SER A 137 1.06 16.07 8.14
N ASN A 138 0.61 15.87 9.38
CA ASN A 138 0.41 16.96 10.34
C ASN A 138 1.72 17.49 10.94
N LEU A 139 2.62 16.59 11.35
CA LEU A 139 3.91 16.96 11.98
C LEU A 139 4.82 17.72 11.02
N TYR A 140 4.89 17.30 9.76
CA TYR A 140 5.86 17.81 8.81
C TYR A 140 5.27 18.68 7.72
N LYS A 141 3.94 18.90 7.74
CA LYS A 141 3.20 19.56 6.65
C LYS A 141 3.67 19.03 5.30
N ALA A 142 3.64 17.71 5.18
CA ALA A 142 4.17 17.02 4.01
C ALA A 142 3.35 17.40 2.77
N ASP A 143 4.03 17.73 1.68
CA ASP A 143 3.40 17.92 0.38
C ASP A 143 3.08 16.55 -0.24
N ILE A 144 4.01 15.59 -0.03
CA ILE A 144 3.96 14.25 -0.62
C ILE A 144 4.21 13.20 0.47
N LEU A 145 3.32 12.20 0.53
CA LEU A 145 3.50 11.00 1.33
C LEU A 145 3.71 9.80 0.42
N LEU A 146 4.84 9.11 0.60
CA LEU A 146 5.09 7.85 -0.09
C LEU A 146 4.73 6.69 0.83
N CYS A 147 3.89 5.77 0.37
CA CYS A 147 3.46 4.61 1.14
C CYS A 147 3.70 3.33 0.35
N GLU A 148 4.59 2.47 0.85
CA GLU A 148 4.91 1.19 0.22
C GLU A 148 4.15 0.05 0.90
N SER A 149 3.66 -0.90 0.11
CA SER A 149 2.91 -2.08 0.58
C SER A 149 3.84 -3.26 0.84
N GLY A 150 3.57 -4.10 1.85
CA GLY A 150 4.42 -5.24 2.26
C GLY A 150 4.52 -6.46 1.33
N GLY A 151 4.39 -6.25 0.02
CA GLY A 151 4.55 -7.31 -0.99
C GLY A 151 3.34 -8.22 -1.08
N GLY A 152 2.32 -7.76 -1.81
CA GLY A 152 1.15 -8.53 -2.20
C GLY A 152 0.43 -7.83 -3.36
N ASN A 153 -0.60 -8.45 -3.92
CA ASN A 153 -1.33 -7.94 -5.10
C ASN A 153 -2.14 -6.64 -4.82
N ASN A 154 -2.05 -6.10 -3.61
CA ASN A 154 -2.96 -5.09 -3.11
C ASN A 154 -2.32 -3.72 -3.19
N VAL A 155 -2.91 -2.87 -4.02
CA VAL A 155 -2.62 -1.44 -4.13
C VAL A 155 -3.26 -0.73 -2.94
N LEU A 156 -2.47 0.05 -2.20
CA LEU A 156 -3.00 1.07 -1.29
C LEU A 156 -3.82 2.07 -2.14
N SER A 157 -5.15 1.99 -2.08
CA SER A 157 -5.99 2.94 -2.79
C SER A 157 -5.99 4.27 -2.04
N SER A 158 -5.52 5.32 -2.69
CA SER A 158 -5.74 6.70 -2.26
C SER A 158 -7.22 7.07 -2.47
N THR A 159 -7.98 7.24 -1.39
CA THR A 159 -9.23 8.06 -1.40
C THR A 159 -8.85 9.52 -1.47
#